data_AF-A0A914NK63-F1
#
_entry.id   AF-A0A914NK63-F1
#
_cell.length_a   1.000
_cell.length_b   1.000
_cell.length_c   1.000
_cell.angle_alpha   90.00
_cell.angle_beta   90.00
_cell.angle_gamma   90.00
#
_symmetry.space_group_name_H-M   'P 1'
#
loop_
_entity.id
_entity.type
_entity.pdbx_description
1 polymer ?
#
loop_
_entity_poly.entity_id
_entity_poly.type
_entity_poly.pdbx_seq_one_letter_code
_entity_poly.pdbx_strand_id
1 'polypeptide(L)'
;MFTLMRDIASGLIALHGSFAGAHGMLSSENCLINDRWQVKISDFGLNMIRESQPMSKRKELLWTAPELLRENNRKGTKEGDVYSFAIICCELVNRETVWNGVEREDDVDGLY
;
A
#
# COMPACT_ATOMS: atom_id res chain seq x y z
N MET A 1 -11.24 15.06 1.87
CA MET A 1 -11.19 13.83 1.04
C MET A 1 -10.37 14.05 -0.22
N PHE A 2 -10.85 14.84 -1.18
CA PHE A 2 -10.13 15.11 -2.44
C PHE A 2 -8.75 15.75 -2.24
N THR A 3 -8.60 16.57 -1.21
CA THR A 3 -7.30 17.15 -0.82
C THR A 3 -6.30 16.07 -0.41
N LEU A 4 -6.71 15.08 0.38
CA LEU A 4 -5.86 13.97 0.82
C LEU A 4 -5.43 13.09 -0.37
N MET A 5 -6.38 12.74 -1.25
CA MET A 5 -6.10 11.98 -2.47
C MET A 5 -5.11 12.72 -3.38
N ARG A 6 -5.30 14.03 -3.56
CA ARG A 6 -4.40 14.88 -4.34
C ARG A 6 -3.01 14.94 -3.72
N ASP A 7 -2.92 15.05 -2.40
CA ASP A 7 -1.65 15.11 -1.69
C ASP A 7 -0.88 13.77 -1.85
N ILE A 8 -1.57 12.62 -1.77
CA ILE A 8 -0.99 11.30 -2.05
C ILE A 8 -0.52 11.20 -3.51
N ALA A 9 -1.38 11.57 -4.47
CA ALA A 9 -1.02 11.52 -5.89
C ALA A 9 0.20 12.41 -6.21
N SER A 10 0.25 13.60 -5.61
CA SER A 10 1.39 14.52 -5.77
C SER A 10 2.67 13.95 -5.15
N GLY A 11 2.56 13.31 -3.98
CA GLY A 11 3.66 12.60 -3.33
C GLY A 11 4.18 11.45 -4.18
N LEU A 12 3.29 10.66 -4.80
CA LEU A 12 3.66 9.56 -5.69
C LEU A 12 4.37 10.04 -6.94
N ILE A 13 3.87 11.10 -7.59
CA ILE A 13 4.53 11.70 -8.76
C ILE A 13 5.95 12.15 -8.40
N ALA A 14 6.12 12.81 -7.26
CA ALA A 14 7.43 13.25 -6.78
C ALA A 14 8.37 12.06 -6.50
N LEU A 15 7.85 11.02 -5.84
CA LEU A 15 8.61 9.81 -5.53
C LEU A 15 9.04 9.06 -6.80
N HIS A 16 8.12 8.88 -7.76
CA HIS A 16 8.35 8.21 -9.03
C HIS A 16 9.38 8.92 -9.91
N GLY A 17 9.54 10.23 -9.75
CA GLY A 17 10.59 11.03 -10.40
C GLY A 17 11.93 11.06 -9.65
N SER A 18 11.98 10.52 -8.43
CA SER A 18 13.19 10.49 -7.59
C SER A 18 14.02 9.22 -7.82
N PHE A 19 15.20 9.16 -7.20
CA PHE A 19 16.07 7.96 -7.25
C PHE A 19 15.41 6.71 -6.64
N ALA A 20 14.45 6.90 -5.72
CA ALA A 20 13.78 5.80 -5.05
C ALA A 20 12.86 5.02 -6.01
N GLY A 21 12.38 5.66 -7.08
CA GLY A 21 11.53 5.04 -8.09
C GLY A 21 10.15 4.69 -7.53
N ALA A 22 9.83 3.40 -7.44
CA ALA A 22 8.57 2.93 -6.90
C ALA A 22 8.58 2.93 -5.36
N HIS A 23 7.43 3.18 -4.75
CA HIS A 23 7.21 3.01 -3.32
C HIS A 23 7.24 1.54 -2.92
N GLY A 24 6.55 0.69 -3.69
CA GLY A 24 6.63 -0.77 -3.64
C GLY A 24 5.73 -1.46 -2.61
N MET A 25 5.32 -0.76 -1.55
CA MET A 25 4.30 -1.21 -0.59
C MET A 25 3.49 -0.01 -0.08
N LEU A 26 2.88 0.74 -1.00
CA LEU A 26 2.06 1.88 -0.59
C LEU A 26 0.78 1.36 0.09
N SER A 27 0.42 1.92 1.23
CA SER A 27 -0.81 1.61 1.97
C SER A 27 -1.33 2.86 2.66
N SER A 28 -2.54 2.78 3.22
CA SER A 28 -3.08 3.86 4.05
C SER A 28 -2.28 4.08 5.33
N GLU A 29 -1.61 3.05 5.86
CA GLU A 29 -0.73 3.16 7.04
C GLU A 29 0.50 4.04 6.78
N ASN A 30 1.00 4.04 5.54
CA ASN A 30 2.21 4.79 5.15
C ASN A 30 1.86 6.19 4.58
N CYS A 31 0.59 6.60 4.71
CA CYS A 31 0.09 7.93 4.33
C CYS A 31 -0.17 8.78 5.59
N LEU A 32 0.89 9.39 6.11
CA LEU A 32 0.85 10.13 7.38
C LEU A 32 0.21 11.51 7.21
N ILE A 33 -0.62 11.91 8.17
CA ILE A 33 -1.30 13.21 8.17
C ILE A 33 -0.67 14.12 9.24
N ASN A 34 -0.35 15.36 8.88
CA ASN A 34 0.16 16.36 9.83
C ASN A 34 -0.95 17.24 10.44
N ASP A 35 -0.55 18.13 11.36
CA ASP A 35 -1.40 19.13 12.03
C ASP A 35 -2.17 20.06 11.07
N ARG A 36 -1.67 20.22 9.84
CA ARG A 36 -2.26 21.02 8.77
C ARG A 36 -3.11 20.21 7.80
N TRP A 37 -3.48 18.97 8.13
CA TRP A 37 -4.28 18.09 7.28
C TRP A 37 -3.65 17.79 5.90
N GLN A 38 -2.32 17.77 5.82
CA GLN A 38 -1.56 17.42 4.63
C GLN A 38 -1.06 15.99 4.73
N VAL A 39 -1.13 15.24 3.63
CA VAL A 39 -0.61 13.86 3.57
C VAL A 39 0.87 13.85 3.18
N LYS A 40 1.65 12.99 3.82
CA LYS A 40 3.03 12.68 3.48
C LYS A 40 3.24 11.18 3.36
N ILE A 41 3.91 10.75 2.29
CA ILE A 41 4.25 9.35 2.06
C ILE A 41 5.52 9.01 2.84
N SER A 42 5.47 7.96 3.66
CA SER A 42 6.60 7.40 4.44
C SER A 42 7.10 6.09 3.84
N ASP A 43 8.15 5.49 4.42
CA ASP A 43 8.56 4.09 4.18
C ASP A 43 8.88 3.68 2.73
N PHE A 44 9.25 4.64 1.87
CA PHE A 44 9.79 4.38 0.54
C PHE A 44 11.29 4.10 0.57
N GLY A 45 11.81 3.43 -0.47
CA GLY A 45 13.24 3.13 -0.60
C GLY A 45 13.75 2.01 0.29
N LEU A 46 12.86 1.30 0.98
CA LEU A 46 13.19 0.19 1.89
C LEU A 46 13.25 -1.18 1.18
N ASN A 47 13.44 -1.21 -0.14
CA ASN A 47 13.34 -2.42 -0.96
C ASN A 47 14.30 -3.53 -0.49
N MET A 48 15.55 -3.19 -0.18
CA MET A 48 16.56 -4.15 0.30
C MET A 48 16.17 -4.79 1.65
N ILE A 49 15.58 -4.00 2.55
CA ILE A 49 15.12 -4.49 3.86
C ILE A 49 13.92 -5.41 3.68
N ARG A 50 13.00 -5.07 2.77
CA ARG A 50 11.79 -5.88 2.47
C ARG A 50 12.12 -7.24 1.86
N GLU A 51 13.12 -7.29 0.98
CA GLU A 51 13.58 -8.56 0.40
C GLU A 51 14.15 -9.51 1.46
N SER A 52 14.74 -8.97 2.53
CA SER A 52 15.32 -9.75 3.63
C SER A 52 14.28 -10.26 4.66
N GLN A 53 13.06 -9.72 4.63
CA GLN A 53 11.99 -10.08 5.57
C GLN A 53 11.18 -11.28 5.04
N PRO A 54 10.61 -12.12 5.92
CA PRO A 54 9.66 -13.16 5.52
C PRO A 54 8.45 -12.55 4.80
N MET A 55 7.70 -13.37 4.05
CA MET A 55 6.52 -12.90 3.33
C MET A 55 5.52 -12.23 4.28
N SER A 56 5.04 -11.07 3.86
CA SER A 56 4.03 -10.28 4.56
C SER A 56 2.74 -11.08 4.79
N LYS A 57 2.06 -10.83 5.92
CA LYS A 57 0.77 -11.46 6.21
C LYS A 57 -0.21 -11.15 5.08
N ARG A 58 -1.18 -12.04 4.82
CA ARG A 58 -2.18 -11.86 3.75
C ARG A 58 -2.89 -10.49 3.80
N LYS A 59 -3.10 -9.93 5.00
CA LYS A 59 -3.68 -8.60 5.23
C LYS A 59 -2.79 -7.43 4.75
N GLU A 60 -1.47 -7.58 4.81
CA GLU A 60 -0.52 -6.57 4.36
C GLU A 60 -0.40 -6.52 2.82
N LEU A 61 -0.90 -7.55 2.13
CA LEU A 61 -0.87 -7.66 0.67
C LEU A 61 -2.08 -7.04 -0.04
N LEU A 62 -3.04 -6.47 0.71
CA LEU A 62 -4.31 -5.96 0.15
C LEU A 62 -4.10 -4.77 -0.80
N TRP A 63 -3.10 -3.95 -0.54
CA TRP A 63 -2.71 -2.84 -1.41
C TRP A 63 -1.76 -3.27 -2.52
N THR A 64 -1.31 -4.52 -2.56
CA THR A 64 -0.36 -5.02 -3.56
C THR A 64 -1.09 -5.40 -4.84
N ALA A 65 -0.58 -4.91 -5.97
CA ALA A 65 -1.17 -5.19 -7.27
C ALA A 65 -1.08 -6.69 -7.63
N PRO A 66 -2.10 -7.26 -8.30
CA PRO A 66 -2.17 -8.69 -8.57
C PRO A 66 -1.02 -9.21 -9.44
N GLU A 67 -0.48 -8.40 -10.34
CA GLU A 67 0.70 -8.71 -11.15
C GLU A 67 1.95 -8.89 -10.28
N LEU A 68 2.13 -8.03 -9.27
CA LEU A 68 3.25 -8.13 -8.34
C LEU A 68 3.15 -9.39 -7.49
N LEU A 69 1.93 -9.77 -7.10
CA LEU A 69 1.67 -11.00 -6.35
C LEU A 69 1.97 -12.26 -7.17
N ARG A 70 1.61 -12.27 -8.45
CA ARG A 70 1.86 -13.42 -9.36
C ARG A 70 3.34 -13.61 -9.65
N GLU A 71 4.06 -12.51 -9.84
CA GLU A 71 5.49 -12.52 -10.14
C GLU A 71 6.36 -12.62 -8.88
N ASN A 72 5.73 -12.61 -7.69
CA ASN A 72 6.41 -12.51 -6.40
C ASN A 72 7.41 -11.33 -6.35
N ASN A 73 7.04 -10.21 -7.00
CA ASN A 73 7.88 -9.03 -7.08
C ASN A 73 7.68 -8.16 -5.84
N ARG A 74 8.66 -8.23 -4.92
CA ARG A 74 8.64 -7.55 -3.62
C ARG A 74 9.19 -6.13 -3.66
N LYS A 75 9.82 -5.72 -4.77
CA LYS A 75 10.30 -4.34 -4.98
C LYS A 75 9.14 -3.41 -5.36
N GLY A 76 8.10 -3.98 -5.96
CA GLY A 76 6.99 -3.27 -6.58
C GLY A 76 7.40 -2.43 -7.78
N THR A 77 6.41 -1.76 -8.37
CA THR A 77 6.54 -1.00 -9.60
C THR A 77 5.74 0.30 -9.49
N LYS A 78 5.99 1.25 -10.39
CA LYS A 78 5.24 2.51 -10.41
C LYS A 78 3.76 2.26 -10.68
N GLU A 79 3.48 1.32 -11.57
CA GLU A 79 2.14 0.85 -11.91
C GLU A 79 1.49 0.16 -10.70
N GLY A 80 2.26 -0.61 -9.94
CA GLY A 80 1.81 -1.21 -8.69
C GLY A 80 1.42 -0.18 -7.64
N ASP A 81 2.17 0.92 -7.51
CA ASP A 81 1.81 2.03 -6.61
C ASP A 81 0.50 2.72 -7.03
N VAL A 82 0.19 2.77 -8.33
CA VAL A 82 -1.09 3.31 -8.84
C VAL A 82 -2.25 2.41 -8.43
N TYR A 83 -2.07 1.08 -8.48
CA TYR A 83 -3.05 0.15 -7.94
C TYR A 83 -3.26 0.38 -6.43
N SER A 84 -2.17 0.44 -5.65
CA SER A 84 -2.23 0.71 -4.21
C SER A 84 -2.96 2.02 -3.91
N PHE A 85 -2.69 3.08 -4.70
CA PHE A 85 -3.36 4.37 -4.58
C PHE A 85 -4.87 4.27 -4.84
N ALA A 86 -5.30 3.47 -5.83
CA ALA A 86 -6.71 3.24 -6.09
C ALA A 86 -7.40 2.57 -4.89
N ILE A 87 -6.74 1.60 -4.26
CA ILE A 87 -7.24 0.95 -3.04
C ILE A 87 -7.38 1.96 -1.90
N ILE A 88 -6.37 2.82 -1.65
CA ILE A 88 -6.44 3.88 -0.65
C ILE A 88 -7.58 4.87 -0.96
N CYS A 89 -7.81 5.19 -2.23
CA CYS A 89 -8.93 6.04 -2.62
C CYS A 89 -10.27 5.41 -2.28
N CYS A 90 -10.43 4.09 -2.48
CA CYS A 90 -11.63 3.36 -2.07
C CYS A 90 -11.82 3.42 -0.54
N GLU A 91 -10.76 3.22 0.25
CA GLU A 91 -10.83 3.35 1.71
C GLU A 91 -11.29 4.75 2.14
N LEU A 92 -10.72 5.78 1.52
CA LEU A 92 -11.08 7.16 1.78
C LEU A 92 -12.55 7.43 1.45
N VAL A 93 -13.04 7.03 0.27
CA VAL A 93 -14.45 7.25 -0.15
C VAL A 93 -15.42 6.53 0.78
N ASN A 94 -15.14 5.27 1.10
CA ASN A 94 -16.04 4.44 1.90
C ASN A 94 -15.94 4.72 3.40
N ARG A 95 -14.87 5.39 3.86
CA ARG A 95 -14.53 5.60 5.29
C ARG A 95 -14.44 4.29 6.08
N GLU A 96 -14.12 3.21 5.37
CA GLU A 96 -13.96 1.87 5.89
C GLU A 96 -12.63 1.32 5.40
N THR A 97 -12.02 0.42 6.18
CA THR A 97 -10.84 -0.28 5.68
C THR A 97 -11.26 -1.20 4.54
N VAL A 98 -10.35 -1.51 3.60
CA VAL A 98 -10.63 -2.43 2.47
C VAL A 98 -11.23 -3.76 2.93
N TRP A 99 -10.98 -4.14 4.18
CA TRP A 99 -11.45 -5.38 4.81
C TRP A 99 -12.14 -5.11 6.16
N ASN A 100 -13.43 -4.77 6.13
CA ASN A 100 -14.26 -4.58 7.33
C ASN A 100 -15.36 -5.63 7.53
N GLY A 101 -15.32 -6.79 6.87
CA GLY A 101 -16.49 -7.68 6.94
C GLY A 101 -16.34 -9.12 6.46
N VAL A 102 -15.24 -9.81 6.76
CA VAL A 102 -15.31 -11.24 7.04
C VAL A 102 -14.12 -11.61 7.95
N GLU A 103 -14.36 -11.83 9.24
CA GLU A 103 -13.71 -12.96 9.89
C GLU A 103 -14.21 -14.19 9.13
N ARG A 104 -13.60 -14.50 7.98
CA ARG A 104 -13.77 -15.86 7.49
C ARG A 104 -13.03 -16.70 8.51
N GLU A 105 -13.75 -17.65 9.06
CA GLU A 105 -13.22 -18.88 9.64
C GLU A 105 -12.31 -19.57 8.59
N ASP A 106 -11.16 -18.97 8.29
CA ASP A 106 -10.06 -19.60 7.55
C ASP A 106 -8.90 -19.92 8.54
N ASP A 107 -9.11 -19.70 9.85
CA ASP A 107 -8.27 -20.23 10.95
C ASP A 107 -8.62 -21.70 11.31
N VAL A 108 -9.43 -22.37 10.48
CA VAL A 108 -9.69 -23.81 10.55
C VAL A 108 -9.05 -24.55 9.37
N ASP A 109 -7.74 -24.37 9.17
CA ASP A 109 -6.92 -25.30 8.36
C ASP A 109 -5.50 -25.43 8.96
N GLY A 110 -5.44 -25.52 10.29
CA GLY A 110 -4.24 -25.90 11.05
C GLY A 110 -4.42 -27.17 11.90
N LEU A 111 -5.53 -27.89 11.74
CA LEU A 111 -5.77 -29.20 12.35
C LEU A 111 -5.74 -30.27 11.27
N TYR A 112 -4.56 -30.64 10.78
CA TYR A 112 -4.11 -32.02 10.48
C TYR A 112 -2.58 -32.01 10.32
#